data_AF-A0A645GP45-F1
#
_entry.id   AF-A0A645GP45-F1
#
_cell.length_a   1.000
_cell.length_b   1.000
_cell.length_c   1.000
_cell.angle_alpha   90.00
_cell.angle_beta   90.00
_cell.angle_gamma   90.00
#
_symmetry.space_group_name_H-M   'P 1'
#
loop_
_entity.id
_entity.type
_entity.pdbx_description
1 polymer ?
#
loop_
_entity_poly.entity_id
_entity_poly.type
_entity_poly.pdbx_seq_one_letter_code
_entity_poly.pdbx_strand_id
1 'polypeptide(L)'
;MLKNRSTLTSDAPEDEVYNYLNIWVGNGGYGSDENNLENATICFKVEKSWIQDKNISQSSIILNRYNNKTWNGLPTSYLKEDGKYLYFTAKTPGFSPFAVTGKAKITENNIPSSLDEAVDHTQNNAGNTTANMEQAPEKTQSSNTSGEEDLSASDYLIAFVIVCLLCVLGVFVLKME
;
A
#
# COMPACT_ATOMS: atom_id res chain seq x y z
N MET A 1 -5.96 -5.81 6.84
CA MET A 1 -5.38 -4.45 6.90
C MET A 1 -3.96 -4.53 7.43
N LEU A 2 -3.14 -3.51 7.21
CA LEU A 2 -1.75 -3.50 7.66
C LEU A 2 -1.65 -3.06 9.13
N LYS A 3 -0.63 -3.58 9.84
CA LYS A 3 -0.32 -3.12 11.21
C LYS A 3 0.30 -1.71 11.21
N ASN A 4 1.04 -1.39 10.15
CA ASN A 4 1.76 -0.14 9.95
C ASN A 4 1.62 0.34 8.50
N ARG A 5 2.05 1.57 8.24
CA ARG A 5 2.12 2.14 6.89
C ARG A 5 3.18 1.43 6.03
N SER A 6 3.00 1.45 4.71
CA SER A 6 3.98 0.97 3.74
C SER A 6 5.29 1.78 3.81
N THR A 7 6.44 1.10 3.70
CA THR A 7 7.77 1.75 3.56
C THR A 7 7.89 2.54 2.25
N LEU A 8 6.99 2.33 1.30
CA LEU A 8 6.92 3.04 0.02
C LEU A 8 6.23 4.40 0.11
N THR A 9 5.76 4.79 1.29
CA THR A 9 5.15 6.09 1.53
C THR A 9 6.02 6.89 2.48
N SER A 10 6.42 8.09 2.07
CA SER A 10 7.27 8.97 2.88
C SER A 10 6.58 9.37 4.19
N ASP A 11 5.31 9.78 4.09
CA ASP A 11 4.58 10.45 5.17
C ASP A 11 3.20 9.83 5.40
N ALA A 12 2.52 10.23 6.48
CA ALA A 12 1.13 9.85 6.76
C ALA A 12 0.16 10.81 6.06
N PRO A 13 -1.09 10.41 5.81
CA PRO A 13 -2.16 11.35 5.52
C PRO A 13 -2.34 12.36 6.67
N GLU A 14 -2.88 13.53 6.36
CA GLU A 14 -3.12 14.61 7.35
C GLU A 14 -4.23 14.25 8.35
N ASP A 15 -5.28 13.58 7.89
CA ASP A 15 -6.46 13.23 8.68
C ASP A 15 -6.25 11.99 9.56
N GLU A 16 -7.13 11.79 10.55
CA GLU A 16 -7.06 10.63 11.45
C GLU A 16 -7.17 9.32 10.65
N VAL A 17 -6.15 8.47 10.76
CA VAL A 17 -6.06 7.22 10.01
C VAL A 17 -6.79 6.10 10.76
N TYR A 18 -7.81 5.52 10.13
CA TYR A 18 -8.41 4.28 10.60
C TYR A 18 -7.50 3.09 10.29
N ASN A 19 -6.99 3.03 9.05
CA ASN A 19 -6.14 1.92 8.65
C ASN A 19 -5.37 2.16 7.35
N TYR A 20 -4.29 1.40 7.17
CA TYR A 20 -3.51 1.32 5.95
C TYR A 20 -3.78 0.01 5.19
N LEU A 21 -3.69 0.08 3.87
CA LEU A 21 -3.97 -1.00 2.92
C LEU A 21 -2.98 -0.89 1.76
N ASN A 22 -2.44 -1.99 1.27
CA ASN A 22 -1.68 -2.02 0.01
C ASN A 22 -2.37 -3.00 -0.93
N ILE A 23 -2.63 -2.58 -2.17
CA ILE A 23 -3.13 -3.46 -3.23
C ILE A 23 -2.12 -3.45 -4.37
N TRP A 24 -1.71 -4.62 -4.82
CA TRP A 24 -0.81 -4.82 -5.96
C TRP A 24 -1.43 -5.86 -6.90
N VAL A 25 -1.35 -5.61 -8.21
CA VAL A 25 -1.84 -6.53 -9.24
C VAL A 25 -0.67 -7.02 -10.07
N GLY A 26 -0.50 -8.35 -10.11
CA GLY A 26 0.57 -9.02 -10.84
C GLY A 26 1.96 -8.83 -10.24
N ASN A 27 2.94 -9.50 -10.85
CA ASN A 27 4.34 -9.45 -10.44
C ASN A 27 4.99 -8.20 -11.06
N GLY A 28 4.79 -7.04 -10.43
CA GLY A 28 5.36 -5.76 -10.90
C GLY A 28 4.46 -4.54 -10.74
N GLY A 29 3.25 -4.67 -10.18
CA GLY A 29 2.37 -3.52 -9.99
C GLY A 29 1.69 -3.06 -11.28
N TYR A 30 1.30 -3.99 -12.16
CA TYR A 30 0.54 -3.71 -13.39
C TYR A 30 -0.72 -2.90 -13.13
N GLY A 31 -1.30 -3.07 -11.94
CA GLY A 31 -2.43 -2.29 -11.49
C GLY A 31 -2.10 -0.85 -11.09
N SER A 32 -0.86 -0.40 -11.17
CA SER A 32 -0.48 0.99 -10.84
C SER A 32 -0.53 1.92 -12.04
N ASP A 33 -0.49 1.40 -13.27
CA ASP A 33 -0.70 2.17 -14.49
C ASP A 33 -2.20 2.41 -14.71
N GLU A 34 -2.58 3.68 -14.63
CA GLU A 34 -3.97 4.13 -14.69
C GLU A 34 -4.60 3.88 -16.08
N ASN A 35 -3.80 3.70 -17.13
CA ASN A 35 -4.31 3.42 -18.47
C ASN A 35 -4.77 1.96 -18.65
N ASN A 36 -4.36 1.06 -17.76
CA ASN A 36 -4.67 -0.37 -17.87
C ASN A 36 -5.86 -0.80 -16.99
N LEU A 37 -6.46 0.14 -16.24
CA LEU A 37 -7.54 -0.13 -15.30
C LEU A 37 -8.76 0.74 -15.58
N GLU A 38 -9.77 0.15 -16.19
CA GLU A 38 -11.07 0.80 -16.35
C GLU A 38 -11.99 0.47 -15.16
N ASN A 39 -12.62 1.49 -14.58
CA ASN A 39 -13.70 1.35 -13.58
C ASN A 39 -13.34 0.60 -12.27
N ALA A 40 -12.07 0.62 -11.85
CA ALA A 40 -11.66 -0.02 -10.60
C ALA A 40 -12.34 0.64 -9.37
N THR A 41 -12.92 -0.21 -8.52
CA THR A 41 -13.65 0.21 -7.30
C THR A 41 -13.19 -0.62 -6.10
N ILE A 42 -12.91 0.06 -4.99
CA ILE A 42 -12.53 -0.56 -3.71
C ILE A 42 -13.71 -0.44 -2.74
N CYS A 43 -14.17 -1.57 -2.23
CA CYS A 43 -15.15 -1.63 -1.14
C CYS A 43 -14.41 -1.78 0.19
N PHE A 44 -14.71 -0.92 1.16
CA PHE A 44 -14.10 -0.99 2.49
C PHE A 44 -15.14 -0.72 3.57
N LYS A 45 -14.79 -1.04 4.82
CA LYS A 45 -15.65 -0.85 5.98
C LYS A 45 -14.90 -0.24 7.15
N VAL A 46 -15.60 0.53 7.96
CA VAL A 46 -15.08 1.23 9.13
C VAL A 46 -15.92 0.86 10.36
N GLU A 47 -15.26 0.58 11.49
CA GLU A 47 -15.97 0.27 12.74
C GLU A 47 -16.67 1.50 13.31
N LYS A 48 -17.93 1.33 13.73
CA LYS A 48 -18.72 2.37 14.40
C LYS A 48 -18.06 2.86 15.68
N SER A 49 -17.40 1.96 16.43
CA SER A 49 -16.65 2.30 17.63
C SER A 49 -15.53 3.29 17.32
N TRP A 50 -14.71 3.05 16.29
CA TRP A 50 -13.64 3.99 15.92
C TRP A 50 -14.19 5.38 15.55
N ILE A 51 -15.29 5.44 14.81
CA ILE A 51 -15.96 6.71 14.46
C ILE A 51 -16.39 7.46 15.73
N GLN A 52 -16.94 6.74 16.71
CA GLN A 52 -17.38 7.32 17.98
C GLN A 52 -16.19 7.74 18.85
N ASP A 53 -15.21 6.87 19.04
CA ASP A 53 -14.03 7.06 19.90
C ASP A 53 -13.16 8.22 19.43
N LYS A 54 -13.04 8.39 18.10
CA LYS A 54 -12.27 9.48 17.48
C LYS A 54 -13.12 10.70 17.11
N ASN A 55 -14.42 10.68 17.46
CA ASN A 55 -15.39 11.72 17.14
C ASN A 55 -15.39 12.13 15.65
N ILE A 56 -15.33 11.15 14.75
CA ILE A 56 -15.19 11.37 13.31
C ILE A 56 -16.52 11.81 12.69
N SER A 57 -16.45 12.78 11.77
CA SER A 57 -17.58 13.10 10.90
C SER A 57 -17.73 12.01 9.84
N GLN A 58 -18.86 11.29 9.84
CA GLN A 58 -19.09 10.19 8.91
C GLN A 58 -18.91 10.59 7.43
N SER A 59 -19.31 11.80 7.04
CA SER A 59 -19.17 12.29 5.66
C SER A 59 -17.74 12.62 5.26
N SER A 60 -16.83 12.73 6.22
CA SER A 60 -15.40 12.94 5.97
C SER A 60 -14.61 11.66 5.76
N ILE A 61 -15.25 10.49 5.90
CA ILE A 61 -14.59 9.20 5.72
C ILE A 61 -14.31 8.99 4.23
N ILE A 62 -13.02 8.90 3.89
CA ILE A 62 -12.55 8.72 2.52
C ILE A 62 -11.44 7.68 2.44
N LEU A 63 -11.25 7.12 1.24
CA LEU A 63 -10.05 6.35 0.90
C LEU A 63 -9.04 7.27 0.22
N ASN A 64 -7.82 7.32 0.72
CA ASN A 64 -6.71 8.05 0.12
C ASN A 64 -5.81 7.10 -0.64
N ARG A 65 -5.36 7.52 -1.82
CA ARG A 65 -4.35 6.87 -2.66
C ARG A 65 -3.03 7.60 -2.54
N TYR A 66 -1.95 6.88 -2.26
CA TYR A 66 -0.61 7.43 -2.34
C TYR A 66 -0.09 7.37 -3.77
N ASN A 67 0.20 8.52 -4.36
CA ASN A 67 0.78 8.63 -5.70
C ASN A 67 1.63 9.90 -5.78
N ASN A 68 2.70 9.90 -6.58
CA ASN A 68 3.58 11.06 -6.77
C ASN A 68 4.04 11.70 -5.45
N LYS A 69 4.33 10.86 -4.45
CA LYS A 69 4.75 11.23 -3.09
C LYS A 69 3.69 11.96 -2.25
N THR A 70 2.44 12.01 -2.68
CA THR A 70 1.34 12.67 -1.96
C THR A 70 0.17 11.72 -1.70
N TRP A 71 -0.57 12.01 -0.63
CA TRP A 71 -1.85 11.35 -0.35
C TRP A 71 -2.98 12.11 -1.03
N ASN A 72 -3.74 11.43 -1.87
CA ASN A 72 -4.81 12.02 -2.66
C ASN A 72 -6.14 11.33 -2.32
N GLY A 73 -7.13 12.11 -1.89
CA GLY A 73 -8.47 11.59 -1.59
C GLY A 73 -9.17 11.07 -2.83
N LEU A 74 -9.81 9.91 -2.72
CA LEU A 74 -10.59 9.31 -3.80
C LEU A 74 -12.09 9.62 -3.64
N PRO A 75 -12.84 9.72 -4.77
CA PRO A 75 -14.29 9.78 -4.74
C PRO A 75 -14.86 8.58 -3.98
N THR A 76 -15.38 8.84 -2.78
CA THR A 76 -15.88 7.84 -1.84
C THR A 76 -17.37 8.03 -1.62
N SER A 77 -18.12 6.94 -1.58
CA SER A 77 -19.57 6.94 -1.35
C SER A 77 -19.92 5.98 -0.22
N TYR A 78 -20.81 6.41 0.67
CA TYR A 78 -21.46 5.52 1.63
C TYR A 78 -22.35 4.52 0.90
N LEU A 79 -22.27 3.26 1.28
CA LEU A 79 -23.03 2.17 0.67
C LEU A 79 -24.16 1.67 1.58
N LYS A 80 -23.82 1.28 2.81
CA LYS A 80 -24.74 0.71 3.80
C LYS A 80 -24.08 0.63 5.16
N GLU A 81 -24.83 0.18 6.15
CA GLU A 81 -24.33 -0.13 7.48
C GLU A 81 -24.92 -1.44 8.02
N ASP A 82 -24.25 -2.00 9.04
CA ASP A 82 -24.79 -3.04 9.90
C ASP A 82 -24.63 -2.65 11.37
N GLY A 83 -24.82 -3.60 12.30
CA GLY A 83 -24.70 -3.34 13.74
C GLY A 83 -23.30 -2.89 14.19
N LYS A 84 -22.24 -3.17 13.41
CA LYS A 84 -20.84 -2.90 13.79
C LYS A 84 -20.09 -1.98 12.83
N TYR A 85 -20.45 -1.96 11.55
CA TYR A 85 -19.68 -1.33 10.49
C TYR A 85 -20.50 -0.37 9.63
N LEU A 86 -19.81 0.65 9.09
CA LEU A 86 -20.24 1.40 7.91
C LEU A 86 -19.44 0.90 6.71
N TYR A 87 -20.11 0.75 5.57
CA TYR A 87 -19.53 0.27 4.32
C TYR A 87 -19.48 1.40 3.30
N PHE A 88 -18.37 1.48 2.57
CA PHE A 88 -18.10 2.51 1.59
C PHE A 88 -17.55 1.91 0.30
N THR A 89 -17.70 2.63 -0.79
CA THR A 89 -17.07 2.35 -2.09
C THR A 89 -16.23 3.54 -2.51
N ALA A 90 -15.04 3.30 -3.06
CA ALA A 90 -14.18 4.34 -3.62
C ALA A 90 -13.73 3.97 -5.03
N LYS A 91 -13.90 4.89 -5.99
CA LYS A 91 -13.37 4.73 -7.35
C LYS A 91 -11.88 5.07 -7.36
N THR A 92 -11.07 4.26 -8.00
CA THR A 92 -9.62 4.48 -8.06
C THR A 92 -9.10 4.34 -9.48
N PRO A 93 -8.20 5.23 -9.95
CA PRO A 93 -7.59 5.09 -11.26
C PRO A 93 -6.51 4.00 -11.27
N GLY A 94 -5.99 3.61 -10.09
CA GLY A 94 -4.99 2.56 -10.00
C GLY A 94 -4.67 2.15 -8.56
N PHE A 95 -4.04 1.00 -8.41
CA PHE A 95 -3.65 0.42 -7.15
C PHE A 95 -2.28 0.92 -6.67
N SER A 96 -2.20 1.11 -5.36
CA SER A 96 -1.09 1.77 -4.67
C SER A 96 -1.21 1.47 -3.17
N PRO A 97 -0.33 2.02 -2.31
CA PRO A 97 -0.66 2.19 -0.91
C PRO A 97 -1.89 3.09 -0.73
N PHE A 98 -2.78 2.66 0.15
CA PHE A 98 -4.02 3.34 0.50
C PHE A 98 -4.13 3.55 2.01
N ALA A 99 -4.90 4.56 2.39
CA ALA A 99 -5.24 4.84 3.78
C ALA A 99 -6.71 5.25 3.90
N VAL A 100 -7.44 4.64 4.82
CA VAL A 100 -8.79 5.10 5.20
C VAL A 100 -8.64 6.17 6.26
N THR A 101 -9.16 7.36 6.01
CA THR A 101 -9.10 8.49 6.96
C THR A 101 -10.47 9.06 7.28
N GLY A 102 -10.54 9.85 8.34
CA GLY A 102 -11.68 10.70 8.64
C GLY A 102 -11.27 11.93 9.46
N LYS A 103 -12.07 12.98 9.40
CA LYS A 103 -11.88 14.22 10.15
C LYS A 103 -12.68 14.18 11.44
N ALA A 104 -12.02 14.50 12.55
CA ALA A 104 -12.71 14.73 13.81
C ALA A 104 -13.67 15.93 13.65
N LYS A 105 -14.85 15.86 14.27
CA LYS A 105 -15.80 16.97 14.30
C LYS A 105 -15.17 18.12 15.08
N ILE A 106 -15.16 19.31 14.48
CA ILE A 106 -14.76 20.52 15.20
C ILE A 106 -15.80 20.75 16.30
N THR A 107 -15.37 20.57 17.53
CA THR A 107 -16.10 21.07 18.71
C THR A 107 -15.44 22.40 19.03
N GLU A 108 -16.23 23.47 19.25
CA GLU A 108 -15.74 24.85 19.42
C GLU A 108 -14.66 25.05 20.50
N ASN A 109 -14.34 24.02 21.28
CA ASN A 109 -13.34 24.05 22.34
C ASN A 109 -11.91 23.70 21.86
N ASN A 110 -11.67 23.47 20.57
CA ASN A 110 -10.32 23.17 20.07
C ASN A 110 -10.09 23.77 18.67
N ILE A 111 -9.77 25.06 18.63
CA ILE A 111 -9.23 25.73 17.44
C ILE A 111 -7.71 25.85 17.62
N PRO A 112 -6.88 25.00 16.97
CA PRO A 112 -5.56 25.44 16.57
C PRO A 112 -5.74 26.50 15.48
N SER A 113 -5.36 27.73 15.81
CA SER A 113 -5.29 28.85 14.87
C SER A 113 -4.17 28.58 13.88
N SER A 114 -4.53 28.16 12.67
CA SER A 114 -3.68 28.30 11.48
C SER A 114 -4.57 28.29 10.23
N LEU A 115 -5.31 29.39 10.04
CA LEU A 115 -5.68 29.85 8.71
C LEU A 115 -4.55 30.77 8.27
N ASP A 116 -3.62 30.26 7.46
CA ASP A 116 -2.80 31.12 6.62
C ASP A 116 -3.39 31.09 5.21
N GLU A 117 -4.00 32.23 4.87
CA GLU A 117 -4.46 32.57 3.53
C GLU A 117 -3.28 32.59 2.56
N ALA A 118 -3.49 32.00 1.39
CA ALA A 118 -2.61 32.18 0.24
C ALA A 118 -2.79 33.57 -0.36
N VAL A 119 -1.73 34.37 -0.47
CA VAL A 119 -1.58 35.37 -1.56
C VAL A 119 -0.14 35.37 -2.08
N ASP A 120 -0.10 35.11 -3.39
CA ASP A 120 0.96 35.16 -4.39
C ASP A 120 1.79 36.46 -4.43
N HIS A 121 3.10 36.33 -4.64
CA HIS A 121 3.82 37.20 -5.58
C HIS A 121 4.98 36.44 -6.26
N THR A 122 4.88 36.44 -7.59
CA THR A 122 5.75 35.78 -8.56
C THR A 122 6.89 36.71 -9.06
N GLN A 123 8.08 36.11 -9.31
CA GLN A 123 9.16 36.49 -10.28
C GLN A 123 10.05 37.74 -9.99
N ASN A 124 11.38 37.84 -10.23
CA ASN A 124 12.41 37.19 -11.09
C ASN A 124 13.83 37.53 -10.55
N ASN A 125 14.86 36.68 -10.77
CA ASN A 125 16.06 37.08 -11.54
C ASN A 125 16.87 35.87 -12.00
N ALA A 126 17.42 36.01 -13.21
CA ALA A 126 18.06 35.04 -14.06
C ALA A 126 19.50 34.67 -13.65
N GLY A 127 19.88 33.44 -14.03
CA GLY A 127 21.02 33.22 -14.92
C GLY A 127 22.32 32.75 -14.29
N ASN A 128 22.58 31.44 -14.38
CA ASN A 128 23.84 30.94 -14.93
C ASN A 128 23.68 29.53 -15.55
N THR A 129 23.92 29.46 -16.85
CA THR A 129 24.19 28.25 -17.61
C THR A 129 25.67 27.91 -17.44
N THR A 130 26.02 26.63 -17.26
CA THR A 130 27.16 26.01 -17.95
C THR A 130 26.98 24.49 -17.95
N ALA A 131 26.98 23.95 -19.16
CA ALA A 131 26.94 22.52 -19.49
C ALA A 131 28.24 21.81 -19.11
N ASN A 132 28.17 20.50 -18.79
CA ASN A 132 28.97 19.53 -19.56
C ASN A 132 28.62 18.05 -19.30
N MET A 133 28.37 17.37 -20.42
CA MET A 133 28.77 16.01 -20.84
C MET A 133 28.72 14.81 -19.87
N GLU A 134 27.74 13.95 -20.13
CA GLU A 134 27.91 12.56 -20.63
C GLU A 134 29.28 11.88 -20.38
N GLN A 135 29.31 10.84 -19.54
CA GLN A 135 29.85 9.53 -19.95
C GLN A 135 29.53 8.40 -18.95
N ALA A 136 29.14 7.25 -19.51
CA ALA A 136 29.08 5.93 -18.88
C ALA A 136 30.45 5.47 -18.33
N PRO A 137 30.50 4.44 -17.46
CA PRO A 137 30.64 3.07 -17.99
C PRO A 137 29.96 1.94 -17.19
N GLU A 138 29.58 0.91 -17.94
CA GLU A 138 29.88 -0.52 -17.77
C GLU A 138 29.97 -1.17 -16.35
N LYS A 139 29.02 -2.10 -16.13
CA LYS A 139 29.15 -3.46 -15.57
C LYS A 139 30.48 -3.83 -14.90
N THR A 140 30.46 -4.28 -13.64
CA THR A 140 31.29 -5.41 -13.16
C THR A 140 30.67 -6.07 -11.93
N GLN A 141 30.63 -7.39 -12.01
CA GLN A 141 30.25 -8.39 -11.02
C GLN A 141 31.49 -8.80 -10.20
N SER A 142 31.38 -8.94 -8.87
CA SER A 142 32.20 -9.83 -8.02
C SER A 142 31.66 -9.75 -6.58
N SER A 143 30.93 -10.75 -6.06
CA SER A 143 31.42 -11.89 -5.24
C SER A 143 32.41 -11.55 -4.12
N ASN A 144 32.01 -11.89 -2.88
CA ASN A 144 32.74 -12.66 -1.84
C ASN A 144 31.84 -12.75 -0.59
N THR A 145 31.14 -13.87 -0.36
CA THR A 145 31.47 -14.96 0.58
C THR A 145 31.60 -14.55 2.06
N SER A 146 30.58 -14.90 2.86
CA SER A 146 30.75 -15.37 4.24
C SER A 146 29.68 -16.43 4.49
N GLY A 147 30.12 -17.65 4.80
CA GLY A 147 29.25 -18.81 4.92
C GLY A 147 28.39 -18.80 6.18
N GLU A 148 27.14 -19.20 6.01
CA GLU A 148 26.34 -19.96 6.96
C GLU A 148 25.54 -20.99 6.12
N GLU A 149 25.55 -22.24 6.56
CA GLU A 149 24.94 -23.37 5.86
C GLU A 149 23.42 -23.38 6.10
N ASP A 150 22.66 -22.65 5.28
CA ASP A 150 21.21 -22.76 5.21
C ASP A 150 20.82 -23.64 4.01
N LEU A 151 20.26 -24.83 4.30
CA LEU A 151 19.70 -25.73 3.30
C LEU A 151 18.58 -25.02 2.53
N SER A 152 18.70 -24.99 1.21
CA SER A 152 17.84 -24.19 0.34
C SER A 152 16.53 -24.91 0.01
N ALA A 153 15.50 -24.17 -0.41
CA ALA A 153 14.18 -24.72 -0.70
C ALA A 153 14.17 -25.84 -1.78
N SER A 154 15.20 -25.93 -2.64
CA SER A 154 15.35 -27.05 -3.57
C SER A 154 15.71 -28.36 -2.88
N ASP A 155 16.42 -28.31 -1.75
CA ASP A 155 16.82 -29.50 -0.99
C ASP A 155 15.61 -30.13 -0.30
N TYR A 156 14.63 -29.31 0.10
CA TYR A 156 13.32 -29.78 0.57
C TYR A 156 12.52 -30.48 -0.52
N LEU A 157 12.54 -29.98 -1.75
CA LEU A 157 11.84 -30.62 -2.87
C LEU A 157 12.45 -31.99 -3.19
N ILE A 158 13.78 -32.10 -3.16
CA ILE A 158 14.48 -33.38 -3.37
C ILE A 158 14.18 -34.36 -2.24
N ALA A 159 14.22 -33.91 -0.98
CA ALA A 159 13.86 -34.75 0.17
C ALA A 159 12.40 -35.23 0.09
N PHE A 160 11.46 -34.37 -0.32
CA PHE A 160 10.05 -34.73 -0.46
C PHE A 160 9.82 -35.77 -1.57
N VAL A 161 10.52 -35.65 -2.69
CA VAL A 161 10.46 -36.62 -3.79
C VAL A 161 10.98 -37.99 -3.37
N ILE A 162 12.10 -38.04 -2.62
CA ILE A 162 12.66 -39.31 -2.12
C ILE A 162 11.71 -39.98 -1.12
N VAL A 163 11.14 -39.22 -0.18
CA VAL A 163 10.17 -39.74 0.79
C VAL A 163 8.92 -40.28 0.08
N CYS A 164 8.39 -39.56 -0.92
CA CYS A 164 7.24 -40.04 -1.70
C CYS A 164 7.55 -41.34 -2.45
N LEU A 165 8.72 -41.47 -3.07
CA LEU A 165 9.14 -42.68 -3.78
C LEU A 165 9.25 -43.89 -2.84
N LEU A 166 9.79 -43.71 -1.64
CA LEU A 166 9.89 -44.77 -0.64
C LEU A 166 8.50 -45.18 -0.11
N CYS A 167 7.59 -44.23 0.11
CA CYS A 167 6.21 -44.54 0.51
C CYS A 167 5.47 -45.34 -0.57
N VAL A 168 5.61 -44.97 -1.84
CA VAL A 168 4.96 -45.69 -2.95
C VAL A 168 5.53 -47.10 -3.10
N LEU A 169 6.85 -47.27 -3.01
CA LEU A 169 7.48 -48.59 -3.06
C LEU A 169 7.10 -49.45 -1.85
N GLY A 170 7.05 -48.89 -0.65
CA GLY A 170 6.64 -49.61 0.56
C GLY A 170 5.19 -50.11 0.47
N VAL A 171 4.26 -49.27 -0.03
CA VAL A 171 2.87 -49.67 -0.26
C VAL A 171 2.77 -50.75 -1.35
N PHE A 172 3.63 -50.69 -2.38
CA PHE A 172 3.64 -51.69 -3.44
C PHE A 172 4.17 -53.06 -2.95
N VAL A 173 5.23 -53.07 -2.14
CA VAL A 173 5.79 -54.29 -1.55
C VAL A 173 4.82 -54.91 -0.54
N LEU A 174 4.18 -54.11 0.31
CA LEU A 174 3.15 -54.60 1.26
C LEU A 174 1.89 -55.16 0.59
N LYS A 175 1.70 -54.92 -0.71
CA LYS A 175 0.53 -55.39 -1.47
C LYS A 175 0.84 -56.65 -2.30
N MET A 176 2.11 -57.07 -2.31
CA MET A 176 2.60 -58.26 -3.04
C MET A 176 2.83 -59.48 -2.13
N GLU A 177 2.63 -59.34 -0.82
CA GLU A 177 2.68 -60.42 0.18
C GLU A 177 1.29 -60.69 0.75
#